data_AF-A0A9E2VGV7-F1
#
_entry.id   AF-A0A9E2VGV7-F1
#
_cell.length_a   1.000
_cell.length_b   1.000
_cell.length_c   1.000
_cell.angle_alpha   90.00
_cell.angle_beta   90.00
_cell.angle_gamma   90.00
#
_symmetry.space_group_name_H-M   'P 1'
#
loop_
_entity.id
_entity.type
_entity.pdbx_description
1 polymer ?
#
loop_
_entity_poly.entity_id
_entity_poly.type
_entity_poly.pdbx_seq_one_letter_code
_entity_poly.pdbx_strand_id
1 'polypeptide(L)'
;MTRPLAPSRPAPSPARPAPAAPATASSSAAAAERPSGPAPGAVKSSAAIPAQTPRRGELAGLLSLLVAGLAIAVAVAGFDRWQTGREALVMEALATGSIQTQQLGRAALLAPAAGDPSLAAVRGSRQALASLVARLDAPSAGPQGEPIALSEALAPGLAPLRAAWKRVDDLAARFVTLDPAAADSLTRQAVELDREVDGLRLRFDEMRARAAVDPDDRLWRLWLALGGVMLAASAGLGLLRAWRFEARARAREVEHRLREAERLEQDAKQANDQNQAAILRLMNELQGVADGDLTVQATVSEDITGAIADSVNYTVEELRSLVSRINATAEMVNEASSQAQMIASSLQTASEQQSREIRDTGESVLRMAQQINEVSARAAESANVARHSLTASQEGARAVHTAIAGMNGIRDHIQETAKRIKRLGESSQEIGEIVELISDLTEQTNVLALNAAIQAASAGEAGRGFTVVAEEVQRLAERSAEATRQIAGLIKTIQTDTQNAVAAMERSTQGVVEGTRLSDDAGRALGEIGRVSTHLAELIEDFSNTTSRQAASAGTVAQSIQRILLVTEQTSEGTLQTAGSIRQLAELAQELKSSVSRFKVA
;
A
#
# COMPACT_ATOMS: atom_id res chain seq x y z
N MET A 1 -25.81 55.76 22.18
CA MET A 1 -25.53 55.78 20.73
C MET A 1 -24.28 54.93 20.49
N THR A 2 -24.32 53.60 20.61
CA THR A 2 -24.66 52.57 19.59
C THR A 2 -23.90 52.68 18.26
N ARG A 3 -22.77 51.96 18.17
CA ARG A 3 -22.42 51.14 16.98
C ARG A 3 -21.33 50.11 17.34
N PRO A 4 -21.58 48.79 17.22
CA PRO A 4 -20.55 47.77 17.39
C PRO A 4 -19.95 47.37 16.03
N LEU A 5 -18.63 47.14 16.00
CA LEU A 5 -17.92 46.49 14.89
C LEU A 5 -17.95 44.97 15.11
N ALA A 6 -18.37 44.24 14.08
CA ALA A 6 -18.52 42.79 14.05
C ALA A 6 -17.15 42.06 13.94
N PRO A 7 -17.06 40.78 14.39
CA PRO A 7 -15.84 39.99 14.27
C PRO A 7 -15.76 39.27 12.92
N SER A 8 -14.58 39.30 12.29
CA SER A 8 -14.23 38.55 11.09
C SER A 8 -13.96 37.08 11.40
N ARG A 9 -14.71 36.18 10.74
CA ARG A 9 -14.49 34.72 10.70
C ARG A 9 -13.27 34.35 9.85
N PRO A 10 -12.60 33.20 10.11
CA PRO A 10 -11.53 32.68 9.28
C PRO A 10 -12.07 31.82 8.12
N ALA A 11 -11.39 31.86 6.97
CA ALA A 11 -11.62 30.99 5.83
C ALA A 11 -10.74 29.71 5.90
N PRO A 12 -11.16 28.58 5.31
CA PRO A 12 -10.53 27.26 5.53
C PRO A 12 -9.47 26.87 4.48
N SER A 13 -8.63 25.93 4.90
CA SER A 13 -7.55 25.23 4.17
C SER A 13 -8.00 24.49 2.89
N PRO A 14 -7.16 24.34 1.84
CA PRO A 14 -7.42 23.41 0.76
C PRO A 14 -6.76 22.04 1.02
N ALA A 15 -7.58 20.99 0.88
CA ALA A 15 -7.19 19.59 0.99
C ALA A 15 -6.67 19.01 -0.35
N ARG A 16 -5.83 17.97 -0.22
CA ARG A 16 -5.36 17.01 -1.23
C ARG A 16 -6.46 16.49 -2.19
N PRO A 17 -6.07 15.98 -3.38
CA PRO A 17 -6.78 14.88 -4.00
C PRO A 17 -5.92 13.61 -4.15
N ALA A 18 -6.59 12.46 -3.96
CA ALA A 18 -6.16 11.11 -4.32
C ALA A 18 -7.37 10.43 -5.03
N PRO A 19 -7.17 9.32 -5.78
CA PRO A 19 -7.75 9.13 -7.10
C PRO A 19 -8.95 8.17 -7.15
N ALA A 20 -9.69 8.20 -8.26
CA ALA A 20 -10.64 7.15 -8.65
C ALA A 20 -10.55 6.88 -10.17
N ALA A 21 -10.45 5.59 -10.49
CA ALA A 21 -10.44 5.00 -11.83
C ALA A 21 -11.89 4.75 -12.35
N PRO A 22 -12.12 3.86 -13.33
CA PRO A 22 -12.08 4.11 -14.77
C PRO A 22 -13.46 3.89 -15.44
N ALA A 23 -13.63 4.33 -16.69
CA ALA A 23 -14.77 3.95 -17.51
C ALA A 23 -14.34 3.57 -18.94
N THR A 24 -14.78 2.38 -19.31
CA THR A 24 -14.71 1.71 -20.60
C THR A 24 -15.65 2.38 -21.62
N ALA A 25 -15.23 2.47 -22.88
CA ALA A 25 -16.14 2.41 -24.02
C ALA A 25 -15.39 2.12 -25.33
N SER A 26 -15.70 0.96 -25.88
CA SER A 26 -15.48 0.49 -27.25
C SER A 26 -16.31 1.26 -28.29
N SER A 27 -15.77 1.47 -29.50
CA SER A 27 -16.50 1.52 -30.80
C SER A 27 -15.50 1.88 -31.91
N SER A 28 -15.03 0.95 -32.74
CA SER A 28 -15.64 0.48 -34.00
C SER A 28 -15.43 1.41 -35.23
N ALA A 29 -14.53 0.92 -36.10
CA ALA A 29 -14.70 0.67 -37.53
C ALA A 29 -14.47 1.75 -38.62
N ALA A 30 -13.82 1.23 -39.69
CA ALA A 30 -13.86 1.58 -41.11
C ALA A 30 -13.02 2.80 -41.57
N ALA A 31 -12.42 2.87 -42.75
CA ALA A 31 -12.00 1.95 -43.83
C ALA A 31 -11.37 2.84 -44.93
N ALA A 32 -10.57 2.26 -45.84
CA ALA A 32 -10.07 2.84 -47.11
C ALA A 32 -9.01 3.97 -46.98
N GLU A 33 -7.97 4.15 -47.81
CA GLU A 33 -7.63 3.69 -49.15
C GLU A 33 -6.10 3.96 -49.38
N ARG A 34 -5.41 3.15 -50.20
CA ARG A 34 -4.06 3.41 -50.77
C ARG A 34 -4.22 4.18 -52.12
N PRO A 35 -3.20 4.48 -52.99
CA PRO A 35 -1.74 4.19 -53.01
C PRO A 35 -0.81 5.31 -53.59
N SER A 36 0.52 5.14 -53.53
CA SER A 36 1.46 5.51 -54.62
C SER A 36 2.91 5.08 -54.32
N GLY A 37 3.53 4.31 -55.23
CA GLY A 37 4.98 3.97 -55.26
C GLY A 37 5.85 5.09 -55.87
N PRO A 38 7.09 4.86 -56.37
CA PRO A 38 7.59 3.61 -56.99
C PRO A 38 9.04 3.16 -56.60
N ALA A 39 9.39 1.94 -57.06
CA ALA A 39 10.74 1.33 -57.14
C ALA A 39 11.50 1.83 -58.42
N PRO A 40 12.67 1.32 -58.92
CA PRO A 40 13.36 0.04 -58.65
C PRO A 40 14.92 0.03 -58.71
N GLY A 41 15.53 -1.14 -58.46
CA GLY A 41 16.93 -1.45 -58.82
C GLY A 41 17.33 -2.88 -58.44
N ALA A 42 17.61 -3.74 -59.43
CA ALA A 42 17.77 -5.20 -59.31
C ALA A 42 19.15 -5.67 -59.81
N VAL A 43 19.73 -6.74 -59.20
CA VAL A 43 20.67 -7.74 -59.79
C VAL A 43 20.59 -9.02 -58.91
N LYS A 44 19.98 -10.15 -59.33
CA LYS A 44 20.56 -11.40 -59.95
C LYS A 44 21.77 -12.00 -59.18
N SER A 45 21.99 -13.30 -58.93
CA SER A 45 21.51 -14.60 -59.47
C SER A 45 22.14 -15.76 -58.64
N SER A 46 21.66 -17.01 -58.86
CA SER A 46 22.32 -18.33 -58.59
C SER A 46 21.90 -19.04 -57.28
N ALA A 47 21.47 -20.30 -57.20
CA ALA A 47 21.25 -21.39 -58.14
C ALA A 47 20.21 -22.38 -57.55
N ALA A 48 19.45 -23.05 -58.42
CA ALA A 48 18.60 -24.20 -58.10
C ALA A 48 19.20 -25.46 -58.76
N ILE A 49 19.18 -26.61 -58.07
CA ILE A 49 19.44 -27.95 -58.64
C ILE A 49 18.40 -28.95 -58.09
N PRO A 50 17.86 -29.90 -58.90
CA PRO A 50 16.60 -30.59 -58.67
C PRO A 50 16.72 -32.05 -58.19
N ALA A 51 15.56 -32.63 -57.89
CA ALA A 51 15.31 -34.01 -57.47
C ALA A 51 15.64 -35.09 -58.52
N GLN A 52 16.05 -36.29 -58.05
CA GLN A 52 15.90 -37.56 -58.76
C GLN A 52 15.65 -38.71 -57.77
N THR A 53 14.48 -39.37 -57.89
CA THR A 53 14.12 -40.65 -57.27
C THR A 53 14.25 -41.77 -58.30
N PRO A 54 14.90 -42.92 -57.98
CA PRO A 54 14.90 -44.07 -58.88
C PRO A 54 13.74 -45.06 -58.62
N ARG A 55 13.35 -45.71 -59.72
CA ARG A 55 12.19 -46.57 -59.99
C ARG A 55 12.12 -47.84 -59.12
N ARG A 56 10.94 -48.12 -58.55
CA ARG A 56 10.57 -49.33 -57.77
C ARG A 56 10.12 -50.54 -58.62
N GLY A 57 10.41 -50.58 -59.93
CA GLY A 57 9.75 -51.48 -60.89
C GLY A 57 10.52 -52.73 -61.36
N GLU A 58 11.82 -52.88 -61.08
CA GLU A 58 12.64 -53.95 -61.71
C GLU A 58 13.03 -55.09 -60.75
N LEU A 59 12.75 -54.97 -59.46
CA LEU A 59 13.05 -56.02 -58.46
C LEU A 59 11.89 -57.02 -58.24
N ALA A 60 10.67 -56.67 -58.65
CA ALA A 60 9.52 -57.57 -58.61
C ALA A 60 9.57 -58.68 -59.67
N GLY A 61 10.20 -58.41 -60.83
CA GLY A 61 10.36 -59.39 -61.92
C GLY A 61 11.35 -60.51 -61.59
N LEU A 62 12.43 -60.20 -60.87
CA LEU A 62 13.46 -61.18 -60.51
C LEU A 62 13.04 -62.12 -59.36
N LEU A 63 12.12 -61.68 -58.49
CA LEU A 63 11.55 -62.53 -57.43
C LEU A 63 10.58 -63.59 -57.99
N SER A 64 9.88 -63.26 -59.09
CA SER A 64 8.90 -64.17 -59.71
C SER A 64 9.53 -65.38 -60.42
N LEU A 65 10.73 -65.20 -60.99
CA LEU A 65 11.48 -66.27 -61.67
C LEU A 65 12.14 -67.25 -60.69
N LEU A 66 12.46 -66.80 -59.48
CA LEU A 66 13.05 -67.63 -58.41
C LEU A 66 12.00 -68.54 -57.75
N VAL A 67 10.75 -68.08 -57.63
CA VAL A 67 9.62 -68.86 -57.11
C VAL A 67 9.15 -69.93 -58.10
N ALA A 68 9.19 -69.63 -59.42
CA ALA A 68 8.84 -70.60 -60.47
C ALA A 68 9.86 -71.76 -60.57
N GLY A 69 11.16 -71.50 -60.34
CA GLY A 69 12.20 -72.53 -60.33
C GLY A 69 12.13 -73.47 -59.12
N LEU A 70 11.73 -72.97 -57.94
CA LEU A 70 11.59 -73.77 -56.72
C LEU A 70 10.34 -74.67 -56.74
N ALA A 71 9.25 -74.21 -57.39
CA ALA A 71 8.00 -74.97 -57.53
C ALA A 71 8.15 -76.21 -58.44
N ILE A 72 8.98 -76.13 -59.49
CA ILE A 72 9.24 -77.26 -60.40
C ILE A 72 10.15 -78.31 -59.74
N ALA A 73 11.11 -77.90 -58.90
CA ALA A 73 11.98 -78.83 -58.17
C ALA A 73 11.26 -79.60 -57.06
N VAL A 74 10.26 -79.00 -56.41
CA VAL A 74 9.43 -79.65 -55.38
C VAL A 74 8.40 -80.61 -55.99
N ALA A 75 7.87 -80.30 -57.19
CA ALA A 75 6.94 -81.18 -57.90
C ALA A 75 7.58 -82.51 -58.38
N VAL A 76 8.87 -82.48 -58.76
CA VAL A 76 9.60 -83.68 -59.21
C VAL A 76 10.06 -84.57 -58.05
N ALA A 77 10.42 -83.99 -56.90
CA ALA A 77 10.79 -84.76 -55.70
C ALA A 77 9.58 -85.35 -54.94
N GLY A 78 8.38 -84.76 -55.09
CA GLY A 78 7.14 -85.27 -54.50
C GLY A 78 6.56 -86.49 -55.21
N PHE A 79 6.78 -86.62 -56.53
CA PHE A 79 6.26 -87.73 -57.34
C PHE A 79 7.03 -89.04 -57.11
N ASP A 80 8.35 -88.97 -56.86
CA ASP A 80 9.24 -90.12 -56.66
C ASP A 80 9.00 -90.86 -55.32
N ARG A 81 8.56 -90.14 -54.27
CA ARG A 81 8.30 -90.71 -52.94
C ARG A 81 6.93 -91.38 -52.78
N TRP A 82 6.00 -91.11 -53.69
CA TRP A 82 4.62 -91.64 -53.67
C TRP A 82 4.52 -93.02 -54.32
N GLN A 83 5.43 -93.38 -55.23
CA GLN A 83 5.34 -94.60 -56.03
C GLN A 83 5.99 -95.83 -55.38
N THR A 84 7.01 -95.67 -54.53
CA THR A 84 7.80 -96.78 -53.93
C THR A 84 7.23 -97.38 -52.63
N GLY A 85 6.20 -96.78 -52.01
CA GLY A 85 5.62 -97.26 -50.73
C GLY A 85 4.50 -98.31 -50.84
N ARG A 86 3.94 -98.54 -52.04
CA ARG A 86 2.72 -99.35 -52.24
C ARG A 86 2.95 -100.84 -52.53
N GLU A 87 4.16 -101.25 -52.92
CA GLU A 87 4.44 -102.61 -53.43
C GLU A 87 5.02 -103.58 -52.37
N ALA A 88 5.53 -103.06 -51.25
CA ALA A 88 6.15 -103.88 -50.20
C ALA A 88 5.15 -104.71 -49.35
N LEU A 89 3.93 -104.20 -49.13
CA LEU A 89 2.94 -104.85 -48.25
C LEU A 89 2.21 -106.05 -48.91
N VAL A 90 2.13 -106.10 -50.25
CA VAL A 90 1.42 -107.17 -50.97
C VAL A 90 2.28 -108.43 -51.14
N MET A 91 3.60 -108.25 -51.32
CA MET A 91 4.55 -109.35 -51.49
C MET A 91 4.69 -110.21 -50.22
N GLU A 92 4.56 -109.61 -49.04
CA GLU A 92 4.62 -110.34 -47.77
C GLU A 92 3.40 -111.27 -47.59
N ALA A 93 2.19 -110.80 -47.92
CA ALA A 93 0.97 -111.58 -47.79
C ALA A 93 0.92 -112.81 -48.73
N LEU A 94 1.41 -112.67 -49.97
CA LEU A 94 1.44 -113.77 -50.95
C LEU A 94 2.43 -114.87 -50.55
N ALA A 95 3.55 -114.51 -49.90
CA ALA A 95 4.53 -115.48 -49.40
C ALA A 95 3.99 -116.32 -48.23
N THR A 96 3.20 -115.73 -47.33
CA THR A 96 2.58 -116.47 -46.21
C THR A 96 1.51 -117.46 -46.69
N GLY A 97 0.80 -117.14 -47.79
CA GLY A 97 -0.23 -118.00 -48.38
C GLY A 97 0.30 -119.35 -48.86
N SER A 98 1.40 -119.37 -49.62
CA SER A 98 1.94 -120.64 -50.15
C SER A 98 2.45 -121.58 -49.05
N ILE A 99 3.04 -121.03 -47.98
CA ILE A 99 3.51 -121.80 -46.82
C ILE A 99 2.36 -122.50 -46.10
N GLN A 100 1.23 -121.81 -45.89
CA GLN A 100 0.07 -122.39 -45.20
C GLN A 100 -0.62 -123.49 -46.03
N THR A 101 -0.65 -123.35 -47.36
CA THR A 101 -1.17 -124.43 -48.23
C THR A 101 -0.36 -125.72 -48.11
N GLN A 102 0.97 -125.62 -48.03
CA GLN A 102 1.85 -126.78 -47.90
C GLN A 102 1.66 -127.52 -46.57
N GLN A 103 1.34 -126.80 -45.49
CA GLN A 103 1.05 -127.41 -44.19
C GLN A 103 -0.27 -128.19 -44.20
N LEU A 104 -1.29 -127.68 -44.91
CA LEU A 104 -2.61 -128.30 -44.98
C LEU A 104 -2.61 -129.66 -45.72
N GLY A 105 -1.95 -129.75 -46.88
CA GLY A 105 -1.88 -131.02 -47.66
C GLY A 105 -1.12 -132.12 -46.91
N ARG A 106 0.02 -131.75 -46.30
CA ARG A 106 0.82 -132.67 -45.49
C ARG A 106 0.06 -133.19 -44.26
N ALA A 107 -0.72 -132.33 -43.61
CA ALA A 107 -1.53 -132.73 -42.46
C ALA A 107 -2.66 -133.69 -42.87
N ALA A 108 -3.25 -133.50 -44.05
CA ALA A 108 -4.30 -134.37 -44.59
C ALA A 108 -3.77 -135.79 -44.90
N LEU A 109 -2.63 -135.91 -45.59
CA LEU A 109 -2.04 -137.21 -45.95
C LEU A 109 -1.62 -138.05 -44.74
N LEU A 110 -1.21 -137.41 -43.65
CA LEU A 110 -0.78 -138.10 -42.43
C LEU A 110 -1.96 -138.54 -41.55
N ALA A 111 -3.18 -138.08 -41.82
CA ALA A 111 -4.31 -138.29 -40.93
C ALA A 111 -4.81 -139.73 -40.78
N PRO A 112 -4.87 -140.56 -41.84
CA PRO A 112 -5.30 -141.95 -41.71
C PRO A 112 -4.38 -142.81 -40.81
N ALA A 113 -3.10 -142.45 -40.71
CA ALA A 113 -2.10 -143.21 -39.95
C ALA A 113 -1.88 -142.67 -38.52
N ALA A 114 -2.18 -141.40 -38.27
CA ALA A 114 -1.78 -140.69 -37.05
C ALA A 114 -2.94 -140.37 -36.07
N GLY A 115 -4.20 -140.53 -36.47
CA GLY A 115 -5.36 -140.24 -35.61
C GLY A 115 -5.56 -138.74 -35.31
N ASP A 116 -6.15 -138.43 -34.15
CA ASP A 116 -6.65 -137.10 -33.73
C ASP A 116 -5.69 -135.87 -33.90
N PRO A 117 -4.36 -135.96 -33.68
CA PRO A 117 -3.46 -134.79 -33.79
C PRO A 117 -3.37 -134.21 -35.21
N SER A 118 -3.49 -135.04 -36.23
CA SER A 118 -3.44 -134.63 -37.63
C SER A 118 -4.68 -133.83 -38.05
N LEU A 119 -5.86 -134.21 -37.55
CA LEU A 119 -7.14 -133.52 -37.80
C LEU A 119 -7.17 -132.12 -37.17
N ALA A 120 -6.49 -131.94 -36.04
CA ALA A 120 -6.28 -130.61 -35.44
C ALA A 120 -5.37 -129.71 -36.29
N ALA A 121 -4.30 -130.26 -36.89
CA ALA A 121 -3.39 -129.52 -37.77
C ALA A 121 -4.07 -129.08 -39.09
N VAL A 122 -4.96 -129.92 -39.64
CA VAL A 122 -5.80 -129.55 -40.80
C VAL A 122 -6.73 -128.39 -40.46
N ARG A 123 -7.39 -128.40 -39.28
CA ARG A 123 -8.24 -127.29 -38.80
C ARG A 123 -7.48 -125.97 -38.69
N GLY A 124 -6.28 -125.99 -38.10
CA GLY A 124 -5.46 -124.79 -37.91
C GLY A 124 -5.02 -124.15 -39.23
N SER A 125 -4.50 -124.96 -40.15
CA SER A 125 -4.01 -124.47 -41.45
C SER A 125 -5.18 -123.94 -42.31
N ARG A 126 -6.37 -124.54 -42.22
CA ARG A 126 -7.60 -124.08 -42.88
C ARG A 126 -7.98 -122.68 -42.41
N GLN A 127 -7.97 -122.44 -41.10
CA GLN A 127 -8.36 -121.15 -40.52
C GLN A 127 -7.37 -120.03 -40.89
N ALA A 128 -6.07 -120.33 -40.94
CA ALA A 128 -5.05 -119.38 -41.37
C ALA A 128 -5.22 -118.95 -42.83
N LEU A 129 -5.44 -119.90 -43.75
CA LEU A 129 -5.69 -119.60 -45.17
C LEU A 129 -6.98 -118.80 -45.39
N ALA A 130 -8.06 -119.11 -44.67
CA ALA A 130 -9.31 -118.35 -44.73
C ALA A 130 -9.10 -116.86 -44.41
N SER A 131 -8.30 -116.57 -43.38
CA SER A 131 -8.00 -115.19 -42.97
C SER A 131 -7.15 -114.43 -43.98
N LEU A 132 -6.27 -115.12 -44.70
CA LEU A 132 -5.37 -114.53 -45.69
C LEU A 132 -6.12 -114.20 -47.00
N VAL A 133 -6.97 -115.11 -47.46
CA VAL A 133 -7.85 -114.85 -48.62
C VAL A 133 -8.83 -113.71 -48.31
N ALA A 134 -9.40 -113.65 -47.11
CA ALA A 134 -10.26 -112.54 -46.70
C ALA A 134 -9.54 -111.17 -46.69
N ARG A 135 -8.25 -111.12 -46.36
CA ARG A 135 -7.43 -109.89 -46.44
C ARG A 135 -7.15 -109.45 -47.87
N LEU A 136 -7.00 -110.41 -48.79
CA LEU A 136 -6.87 -110.13 -50.23
C LEU A 136 -8.20 -109.65 -50.86
N ASP A 137 -9.34 -109.97 -50.25
CA ASP A 137 -10.67 -109.57 -50.69
C ASP A 137 -11.17 -108.24 -50.10
N ALA A 138 -10.52 -107.71 -49.07
CA ALA A 138 -10.90 -106.45 -48.45
C ALA A 138 -10.41 -105.24 -49.27
N PRO A 139 -11.29 -104.32 -49.72
CA PRO A 139 -10.84 -103.08 -50.36
C PRO A 139 -10.11 -102.22 -49.34
N SER A 140 -8.81 -101.98 -49.54
CA SER A 140 -8.02 -101.08 -48.69
C SER A 140 -8.34 -99.61 -49.02
N ALA A 141 -8.98 -98.92 -48.09
CA ALA A 141 -9.43 -97.53 -48.26
C ALA A 141 -8.28 -96.53 -48.04
N GLY A 142 -8.01 -95.69 -49.03
CA GLY A 142 -7.14 -94.52 -48.92
C GLY A 142 -7.86 -93.29 -48.34
N PRO A 143 -7.13 -92.20 -48.01
CA PRO A 143 -7.62 -91.08 -47.18
C PRO A 143 -8.74 -90.21 -47.76
N GLN A 144 -9.23 -90.50 -48.96
CA GLN A 144 -10.33 -89.75 -49.60
C GLN A 144 -11.44 -90.65 -50.16
N GLY A 145 -11.51 -91.93 -49.74
CA GLY A 145 -12.67 -92.78 -50.04
C GLY A 145 -12.82 -93.22 -51.51
N GLU A 146 -11.80 -93.04 -52.35
CA GLU A 146 -11.77 -93.65 -53.69
C GLU A 146 -11.32 -95.13 -53.60
N PRO A 147 -11.96 -96.05 -54.35
CA PRO A 147 -11.55 -97.44 -54.43
C PRO A 147 -10.19 -97.53 -55.16
N ILE A 148 -9.11 -97.72 -54.40
CA ILE A 148 -7.79 -97.97 -54.96
C ILE A 148 -7.75 -99.43 -55.42
N ALA A 149 -7.83 -99.64 -56.73
CA ALA A 149 -7.67 -100.96 -57.33
C ALA A 149 -6.28 -101.53 -57.00
N LEU A 150 -6.25 -102.76 -56.48
CA LEU A 150 -5.06 -103.63 -56.57
C LEU A 150 -4.53 -103.54 -58.01
N SER A 151 -3.22 -103.32 -58.17
CA SER A 151 -2.62 -102.96 -59.46
C SER A 151 -3.12 -103.88 -60.59
N GLU A 152 -3.32 -103.28 -61.77
CA GLU A 152 -3.80 -103.94 -63.01
C GLU A 152 -3.04 -105.26 -63.32
N ALA A 153 -1.81 -105.40 -62.80
CA ALA A 153 -0.97 -106.59 -62.91
C ALA A 153 -1.41 -107.80 -62.06
N LEU A 154 -2.15 -107.62 -60.95
CA LEU A 154 -2.54 -108.68 -60.00
C LEU A 154 -4.04 -109.08 -60.08
N ALA A 155 -4.89 -108.22 -60.67
CA ALA A 155 -6.33 -108.46 -60.83
C ALA A 155 -6.72 -109.79 -61.52
N PRO A 156 -6.05 -110.26 -62.60
CA PRO A 156 -6.46 -111.50 -63.28
C PRO A 156 -6.14 -112.78 -62.48
N GLY A 157 -5.28 -112.73 -61.45
CA GLY A 157 -4.89 -113.90 -60.64
C GLY A 157 -5.82 -114.20 -59.45
N LEU A 158 -6.57 -113.22 -58.97
CA LEU A 158 -7.37 -113.32 -57.75
C LEU A 158 -8.64 -114.19 -57.91
N ALA A 159 -9.34 -114.10 -59.04
CA ALA A 159 -10.54 -114.90 -59.31
C ALA A 159 -10.28 -116.43 -59.33
N PRO A 160 -9.27 -116.95 -60.05
CA PRO A 160 -8.94 -118.36 -60.00
C PRO A 160 -8.43 -118.78 -58.60
N LEU A 161 -7.69 -117.94 -57.88
CA LEU A 161 -7.26 -118.26 -56.51
C LEU A 161 -8.47 -118.50 -55.58
N ARG A 162 -9.49 -117.63 -55.62
CA ARG A 162 -10.74 -117.78 -54.83
C ARG A 162 -11.46 -119.10 -55.13
N ALA A 163 -11.58 -119.45 -56.41
CA ALA A 163 -12.27 -120.67 -56.82
C ALA A 163 -11.52 -121.95 -56.42
N ALA A 164 -10.19 -121.92 -56.40
CA ALA A 164 -9.38 -123.02 -55.87
C ALA A 164 -9.52 -123.11 -54.34
N TRP A 165 -9.47 -121.98 -53.63
CA TRP A 165 -9.65 -121.95 -52.18
C TRP A 165 -11.00 -122.52 -51.75
N LYS A 166 -12.10 -122.13 -52.39
CA LYS A 166 -13.44 -122.63 -52.03
C LYS A 166 -13.57 -124.15 -52.15
N ARG A 167 -12.94 -124.76 -53.15
CA ARG A 167 -12.91 -126.23 -53.33
C ARG A 167 -12.12 -126.93 -52.22
N VAL A 168 -10.95 -126.39 -51.89
CA VAL A 168 -10.12 -126.89 -50.79
C VAL A 168 -10.85 -126.74 -49.44
N ASP A 169 -11.54 -125.63 -49.20
CA ASP A 169 -12.27 -125.37 -47.96
C ASP A 169 -13.45 -126.34 -47.75
N ASP A 170 -14.24 -126.60 -48.79
CA ASP A 170 -15.36 -127.55 -48.76
C ASP A 170 -14.89 -129.00 -48.52
N LEU A 171 -13.80 -129.41 -49.17
CA LEU A 171 -13.20 -130.74 -48.96
C LEU A 171 -12.60 -130.87 -47.57
N ALA A 172 -11.85 -129.86 -47.11
CA ALA A 172 -11.27 -129.84 -45.76
C ALA A 172 -12.35 -129.84 -44.66
N ALA A 173 -13.51 -129.23 -44.90
CA ALA A 173 -14.64 -129.28 -43.97
C ALA A 173 -15.19 -130.69 -43.78
N ARG A 174 -15.41 -131.41 -44.89
CA ARG A 174 -15.91 -132.79 -44.88
C ARG A 174 -14.89 -133.73 -44.26
N PHE A 175 -13.60 -133.51 -44.53
CA PHE A 175 -12.50 -134.31 -44.02
C PHE A 175 -12.44 -134.33 -42.49
N VAL A 176 -12.68 -133.18 -41.85
CA VAL A 176 -12.57 -133.02 -40.38
C VAL A 176 -13.75 -133.65 -39.62
N THR A 177 -14.90 -133.85 -40.26
CA THR A 177 -16.13 -134.37 -39.62
C THR A 177 -16.30 -135.89 -39.68
N LEU A 178 -15.35 -136.62 -40.28
CA LEU A 178 -15.45 -138.07 -40.46
C LEU A 178 -15.07 -138.87 -39.21
N ASP A 179 -15.79 -139.97 -38.98
CA ASP A 179 -15.57 -140.89 -37.87
C ASP A 179 -14.22 -141.65 -38.04
N PRO A 180 -13.31 -141.62 -37.05
CA PRO A 180 -11.98 -142.24 -37.13
C PRO A 180 -11.98 -143.76 -37.39
N ALA A 181 -13.09 -144.48 -37.21
CA ALA A 181 -13.15 -145.93 -37.45
C ALA A 181 -13.23 -146.33 -38.93
N ALA A 182 -13.52 -145.39 -39.85
CA ALA A 182 -13.69 -145.66 -41.29
C ALA A 182 -12.41 -145.36 -42.10
N ALA A 183 -11.38 -146.18 -41.91
CA ALA A 183 -10.03 -145.97 -42.47
C ALA A 183 -10.00 -145.81 -44.02
N ASP A 184 -10.83 -146.57 -44.75
CA ASP A 184 -10.84 -146.54 -46.23
C ASP A 184 -11.48 -145.27 -46.82
N SER A 185 -12.39 -144.60 -46.10
CA SER A 185 -12.95 -143.31 -46.54
C SER A 185 -12.03 -142.15 -46.21
N LEU A 186 -11.33 -142.19 -45.07
CA LEU A 186 -10.36 -141.17 -44.67
C LEU A 186 -9.17 -141.14 -45.63
N THR A 187 -8.65 -142.31 -46.01
CA THR A 187 -7.49 -142.39 -46.92
C THR A 187 -7.83 -141.88 -48.32
N ARG A 188 -9.03 -142.18 -48.84
CA ARG A 188 -9.47 -141.65 -50.15
C ARG A 188 -9.67 -140.14 -50.14
N GLN A 189 -10.31 -139.60 -49.11
CA GLN A 189 -10.51 -138.15 -49.03
C GLN A 189 -9.21 -137.38 -48.73
N ALA A 190 -8.24 -137.99 -48.04
CA ALA A 190 -6.93 -137.39 -47.79
C ALA A 190 -6.16 -137.14 -49.09
N VAL A 191 -6.16 -138.12 -50.00
CA VAL A 191 -5.51 -138.01 -51.32
C VAL A 191 -6.23 -137.01 -52.22
N GLU A 192 -7.55 -136.92 -52.13
CA GLU A 192 -8.32 -135.94 -52.90
C GLU A 192 -8.10 -134.50 -52.40
N LEU A 193 -8.02 -134.31 -51.07
CA LEU A 193 -7.71 -133.01 -50.48
C LEU A 193 -6.28 -132.56 -50.83
N ASP A 194 -5.29 -133.46 -50.72
CA ASP A 194 -3.89 -133.14 -51.06
C ASP A 194 -3.72 -132.67 -52.51
N ARG A 195 -4.41 -133.33 -53.46
CA ARG A 195 -4.35 -132.99 -54.87
C ARG A 195 -4.88 -131.57 -55.17
N GLU A 196 -5.99 -131.19 -54.54
CA GLU A 196 -6.57 -129.84 -54.70
C GLU A 196 -5.73 -128.76 -53.97
N VAL A 197 -5.08 -129.12 -52.86
CA VAL A 197 -4.19 -128.23 -52.11
C VAL A 197 -2.94 -127.87 -52.90
N ASP A 198 -2.32 -128.83 -53.58
CA ASP A 198 -1.20 -128.55 -54.49
C ASP A 198 -1.62 -127.65 -55.65
N GLY A 199 -2.86 -127.81 -56.15
CA GLY A 199 -3.46 -126.91 -57.13
C GLY A 199 -3.62 -125.46 -56.64
N LEU A 200 -3.94 -125.28 -55.35
CA LEU A 200 -4.02 -123.97 -54.71
C LEU A 200 -2.62 -123.34 -54.52
N ARG A 201 -1.62 -124.14 -54.15
CA ARG A 201 -0.24 -123.69 -53.93
C ARG A 201 0.38 -123.07 -55.19
N LEU A 202 0.23 -123.75 -56.32
CA LEU A 202 0.73 -123.27 -57.62
C LEU A 202 0.18 -121.88 -57.99
N ARG A 203 -1.07 -121.57 -57.61
CA ARG A 203 -1.69 -120.27 -57.89
C ARG A 203 -1.15 -119.15 -56.99
N PHE A 204 -0.81 -119.45 -55.74
CA PHE A 204 -0.11 -118.49 -54.87
C PHE A 204 1.30 -118.19 -55.40
N ASP A 205 2.05 -119.21 -55.84
CA ASP A 205 3.39 -119.04 -56.39
C ASP A 205 3.36 -118.31 -57.75
N GLU A 206 2.35 -118.54 -58.60
CA GLU A 206 2.18 -117.83 -59.87
C GLU A 206 1.88 -116.33 -59.67
N MET A 207 1.06 -115.97 -58.67
CA MET A 207 0.84 -114.56 -58.33
C MET A 207 2.10 -113.88 -57.78
N ARG A 208 2.95 -114.62 -57.05
CA ARG A 208 4.21 -114.10 -56.53
C ARG A 208 5.22 -113.81 -57.65
N ALA A 209 5.26 -114.62 -58.70
CA ALA A 209 6.14 -114.41 -59.85
C ALA A 209 5.74 -113.19 -60.70
N ARG A 210 4.46 -112.82 -60.72
CA ARG A 210 3.97 -111.63 -61.46
C ARG A 210 4.21 -110.29 -60.75
N ALA A 211 4.63 -110.31 -59.48
CA ALA A 211 4.78 -109.13 -58.64
C ALA A 211 6.24 -108.74 -58.32
N ALA A 212 7.23 -109.42 -58.92
CA ALA A 212 8.64 -109.06 -58.84
C ALA A 212 9.15 -108.64 -60.24
N VAL A 213 9.35 -107.33 -60.48
CA VAL A 213 9.89 -106.82 -61.75
C VAL A 213 11.37 -106.45 -61.61
N ASP A 214 12.14 -107.00 -62.55
CA ASP A 214 13.59 -107.06 -62.69
C ASP A 214 14.20 -105.74 -63.23
N PRO A 215 15.50 -105.47 -63.00
CA PRO A 215 16.18 -104.20 -63.27
C PRO A 215 16.93 -104.19 -64.60
N ASP A 216 16.60 -103.29 -65.52
CA ASP A 216 17.56 -102.79 -66.51
C ASP A 216 17.04 -101.56 -67.28
N ASP A 217 17.47 -100.35 -66.91
CA ASP A 217 17.55 -99.22 -67.87
C ASP A 217 18.43 -98.04 -67.35
N ARG A 218 19.68 -98.34 -66.97
CA ARG A 218 20.58 -97.41 -66.29
C ARG A 218 21.44 -96.53 -67.23
N LEU A 219 21.30 -96.64 -68.55
CA LEU A 219 22.19 -95.99 -69.52
C LEU A 219 21.63 -94.73 -70.20
N TRP A 220 20.30 -94.55 -70.30
CA TRP A 220 19.72 -93.30 -70.82
C TRP A 220 19.70 -92.16 -69.76
N ARG A 221 19.72 -92.53 -68.48
CA ARG A 221 19.68 -91.60 -67.33
C ARG A 221 20.99 -90.81 -67.11
N LEU A 222 22.10 -91.16 -67.77
CA LEU A 222 23.41 -90.49 -67.62
C LEU A 222 23.67 -89.36 -68.64
N TRP A 223 23.02 -89.36 -69.82
CA TRP A 223 23.24 -88.32 -70.83
C TRP A 223 22.45 -87.02 -70.59
N LEU A 224 21.34 -87.06 -69.84
CA LEU A 224 20.61 -85.86 -69.42
C LEU A 224 21.27 -85.11 -68.26
N ALA A 225 22.13 -85.77 -67.47
CA ALA A 225 22.79 -85.16 -66.31
C ALA A 225 24.02 -84.30 -66.68
N LEU A 226 24.71 -84.59 -67.80
CA LEU A 226 25.91 -83.84 -68.22
C LEU A 226 25.59 -82.47 -68.88
N GLY A 227 24.40 -82.30 -69.46
CA GLY A 227 23.94 -81.01 -69.99
C GLY A 227 23.55 -79.98 -68.93
N GLY A 228 23.10 -80.43 -67.75
CA GLY A 228 22.74 -79.57 -66.62
C GLY A 228 23.93 -78.98 -65.85
N VAL A 229 25.09 -79.66 -65.87
CA VAL A 229 26.28 -79.25 -65.11
C VAL A 229 27.02 -78.06 -65.76
N MET A 230 26.97 -77.93 -67.10
CA MET A 230 27.58 -76.79 -67.82
C MET A 230 26.76 -75.48 -67.69
N LEU A 231 25.43 -75.56 -67.58
CA LEU A 231 24.57 -74.40 -67.34
C LEU A 231 24.64 -73.89 -65.90
N ALA A 232 24.76 -74.80 -64.91
CA ALA A 232 24.94 -74.44 -63.50
C ALA A 232 26.30 -73.76 -63.20
N ALA A 233 27.37 -74.10 -63.92
CA ALA A 233 28.69 -73.48 -63.77
C ALA A 233 28.72 -72.01 -64.27
N SER A 234 27.95 -71.67 -65.30
CA SER A 234 27.82 -70.30 -65.81
C SER A 234 26.97 -69.38 -64.90
N ALA A 235 25.95 -69.93 -64.23
CA ALA A 235 25.17 -69.23 -63.21
C ALA A 235 25.95 -69.03 -61.88
N GLY A 236 26.81 -69.98 -61.52
CA GLY A 236 27.67 -69.92 -60.32
C GLY A 236 28.73 -68.80 -60.37
N LEU A 237 29.32 -68.52 -61.54
CA LEU A 237 30.28 -67.41 -61.70
C LEU A 237 29.60 -66.03 -61.64
N GLY A 238 28.33 -65.93 -62.07
CA GLY A 238 27.51 -64.71 -61.94
C GLY A 238 27.14 -64.40 -60.48
N LEU A 239 26.78 -65.42 -59.71
CA LEU A 239 26.50 -65.32 -58.27
C LEU A 239 27.74 -64.97 -57.43
N LEU A 240 28.93 -65.46 -57.79
CA LEU A 240 30.18 -65.11 -57.10
C LEU A 240 30.61 -63.64 -57.34
N ARG A 241 30.23 -63.05 -58.48
CA ARG A 241 30.47 -61.63 -58.78
C ARG A 241 29.44 -60.73 -58.07
N ALA A 242 28.20 -61.18 -57.91
CA ALA A 242 27.15 -60.50 -57.14
C ALA A 242 27.45 -60.50 -55.63
N TRP A 243 27.92 -61.64 -55.08
CA TRP A 243 28.27 -61.77 -53.66
C TRP A 243 29.46 -60.88 -53.25
N ARG A 244 30.44 -60.67 -54.15
CA ARG A 244 31.55 -59.72 -53.92
C ARG A 244 31.16 -58.24 -54.02
N PHE A 245 30.07 -57.92 -54.73
CA PHE A 245 29.55 -56.56 -54.82
C PHE A 245 28.71 -56.21 -53.58
N GLU A 246 27.92 -57.16 -53.07
CA GLU A 246 27.11 -57.02 -51.85
C GLU A 246 27.93 -57.00 -50.54
N ALA A 247 29.10 -57.65 -50.51
CA ALA A 247 30.03 -57.57 -49.37
C ALA A 247 30.73 -56.20 -49.26
N ARG A 248 30.89 -55.46 -50.38
CA ARG A 248 31.46 -54.10 -50.39
C ARG A 248 30.42 -53.01 -50.12
N ALA A 249 29.13 -53.30 -50.34
CA ALA A 249 28.04 -52.37 -50.06
C ALA A 249 27.75 -52.24 -48.55
N ARG A 250 27.83 -53.32 -47.77
CA ARG A 250 27.62 -53.27 -46.30
C ARG A 250 28.74 -52.56 -45.53
N ALA A 251 29.95 -52.51 -46.07
CA ALA A 251 31.09 -51.82 -45.43
C ALA A 251 30.97 -50.28 -45.51
N ARG A 252 30.34 -49.73 -46.55
CA ARG A 252 30.22 -48.27 -46.73
C ARG A 252 29.12 -47.63 -45.87
N GLU A 253 28.09 -48.39 -45.51
CA GLU A 253 26.97 -47.86 -44.71
C GLU A 253 27.30 -47.79 -43.20
N VAL A 254 28.18 -48.67 -42.70
CA VAL A 254 28.68 -48.60 -41.32
C VAL A 254 29.71 -47.46 -41.17
N GLU A 255 30.57 -47.23 -42.16
CA GLU A 255 31.51 -46.07 -42.15
C GLU A 255 30.80 -44.72 -42.24
N HIS A 256 29.69 -44.61 -42.99
CA HIS A 256 28.94 -43.35 -43.05
C HIS A 256 28.26 -43.03 -41.72
N ARG A 257 27.66 -44.03 -41.06
CA ARG A 257 27.03 -43.86 -39.74
C ARG A 257 28.04 -43.59 -38.62
N LEU A 258 29.25 -44.18 -38.70
CA LEU A 258 30.34 -43.86 -37.77
C LEU A 258 30.91 -42.47 -37.99
N ARG A 259 31.13 -42.04 -39.25
CA ARG A 259 31.61 -40.66 -39.55
C ARG A 259 30.55 -39.60 -39.23
N GLU A 260 29.26 -39.90 -39.40
CA GLU A 260 28.18 -39.01 -38.96
C GLU A 260 28.05 -38.97 -37.44
N ALA A 261 28.20 -40.11 -36.75
CA ALA A 261 28.23 -40.14 -35.28
C ALA A 261 29.47 -39.44 -34.70
N GLU A 262 30.65 -39.62 -35.28
CA GLU A 262 31.89 -38.93 -34.88
C GLU A 262 31.82 -37.42 -35.19
N ARG A 263 31.22 -37.01 -36.31
CA ARG A 263 30.97 -35.58 -36.59
C ARG A 263 29.96 -35.00 -35.63
N LEU A 264 28.85 -35.68 -35.36
CA LEU A 264 27.88 -35.22 -34.37
C LEU A 264 28.45 -35.18 -32.95
N GLU A 265 29.33 -36.12 -32.59
CA GLU A 265 30.05 -36.11 -31.32
C GLU A 265 31.10 -35.00 -31.27
N GLN A 266 31.86 -34.76 -32.34
CA GLN A 266 32.82 -33.66 -32.44
C GLN A 266 32.14 -32.29 -32.47
N ASP A 267 31.03 -32.15 -33.20
CA ASP A 267 30.22 -30.94 -33.26
C ASP A 267 29.53 -30.70 -31.90
N ALA A 268 29.04 -31.75 -31.23
CA ALA A 268 28.51 -31.64 -29.87
C ALA A 268 29.60 -31.31 -28.84
N LYS A 269 30.81 -31.85 -29.01
CA LYS A 269 31.96 -31.57 -28.13
C LYS A 269 32.49 -30.16 -28.35
N GLN A 270 32.61 -29.69 -29.59
CA GLN A 270 32.95 -28.31 -29.90
C GLN A 270 31.87 -27.34 -29.42
N ALA A 271 30.59 -27.65 -29.60
CA ALA A 271 29.49 -26.85 -29.05
C ALA A 271 29.52 -26.83 -27.52
N ASN A 272 29.80 -27.97 -26.87
CA ASN A 272 29.92 -28.04 -25.42
C ASN A 272 31.16 -27.29 -24.89
N ASP A 273 32.32 -27.39 -25.56
CA ASP A 273 33.53 -26.66 -25.21
C ASP A 273 33.33 -25.14 -25.43
N GLN A 274 32.64 -24.74 -26.50
CA GLN A 274 32.22 -23.35 -26.73
C GLN A 274 31.25 -22.86 -25.65
N ASN A 275 30.26 -23.67 -25.27
CA ASN A 275 29.33 -23.34 -24.19
C ASN A 275 30.05 -23.22 -22.84
N GLN A 276 30.99 -24.13 -22.53
CA GLN A 276 31.79 -24.05 -21.31
C GLN A 276 32.70 -22.82 -21.30
N ALA A 277 33.33 -22.49 -22.42
CA ALA A 277 34.14 -21.29 -22.56
C ALA A 277 33.30 -20.00 -22.45
N ALA A 278 32.11 -19.98 -23.03
CA ALA A 278 31.15 -18.87 -22.93
C ALA A 278 30.67 -18.69 -21.47
N ILE A 279 30.34 -19.78 -20.78
CA ILE A 279 29.96 -19.75 -19.35
C ILE A 279 31.11 -19.26 -18.48
N LEU A 280 32.35 -19.73 -18.68
CA LEU A 280 33.51 -19.28 -17.89
C LEU A 280 33.84 -17.81 -18.14
N ARG A 281 33.68 -17.33 -19.38
CA ARG A 281 33.85 -15.91 -19.70
C ARG A 281 32.80 -15.07 -18.99
N LEU A 282 31.53 -15.46 -19.08
CA LEU A 282 30.44 -14.79 -18.38
C LEU A 282 30.67 -14.79 -16.86
N MET A 283 31.07 -15.92 -16.26
CA MET A 283 31.38 -15.98 -14.82
C MET A 283 32.50 -15.03 -14.41
N ASN A 284 33.55 -14.90 -15.22
CA ASN A 284 34.64 -13.96 -14.97
C ASN A 284 34.19 -12.50 -15.13
N GLU A 285 33.38 -12.19 -16.16
CA GLU A 285 32.83 -10.85 -16.38
C GLU A 285 31.85 -10.44 -15.25
N LEU A 286 31.09 -11.40 -14.70
CA LEU A 286 30.16 -11.16 -13.59
C LEU A 286 30.82 -11.12 -12.21
N GLN A 287 32.08 -11.53 -12.07
CA GLN A 287 32.80 -11.48 -10.80
C GLN A 287 32.90 -10.04 -10.27
N GLY A 288 33.16 -9.07 -11.15
CA GLY A 288 33.19 -7.65 -10.78
C GLY A 288 31.85 -7.14 -10.26
N VAL A 289 30.75 -7.58 -10.88
CA VAL A 289 29.38 -7.24 -10.44
C VAL A 289 29.09 -7.82 -9.05
N ALA A 290 29.54 -9.05 -8.77
CA ALA A 290 29.39 -9.69 -7.46
C ALA A 290 30.17 -8.96 -6.34
N ASP A 291 31.29 -8.33 -6.67
CA ASP A 291 32.07 -7.50 -5.75
C ASP A 291 31.51 -6.08 -5.57
N GLY A 292 30.45 -5.73 -6.31
CA GLY A 292 29.77 -4.43 -6.26
C GLY A 292 30.23 -3.44 -7.34
N ASP A 293 31.03 -3.87 -8.32
CA ASP A 293 31.43 -3.03 -9.45
C ASP A 293 30.34 -3.02 -10.55
N LEU A 294 29.44 -2.04 -10.49
CA LEU A 294 28.36 -1.87 -11.46
C LEU A 294 28.81 -1.09 -12.71
N THR A 295 30.11 -0.82 -12.86
CA THR A 295 30.68 -0.23 -14.08
C THR A 295 31.02 -1.27 -15.14
N VAL A 296 31.08 -2.55 -14.74
CA VAL A 296 31.39 -3.69 -15.61
C VAL A 296 30.16 -4.11 -16.39
N GLN A 297 30.34 -4.40 -17.68
CA GLN A 297 29.32 -4.96 -18.56
C GLN A 297 29.76 -6.32 -19.08
N ALA A 298 28.86 -7.29 -19.06
CA ALA A 298 29.06 -8.59 -19.68
C ALA A 298 28.97 -8.47 -21.22
N THR A 299 29.82 -9.18 -21.94
CA THR A 299 29.85 -9.16 -23.40
C THR A 299 28.64 -9.92 -23.94
N VAL A 300 27.78 -9.26 -24.72
CA VAL A 300 26.63 -9.91 -25.38
C VAL A 300 27.09 -10.56 -26.68
N SER A 301 27.20 -11.89 -26.70
CA SER A 301 27.53 -12.71 -27.87
C SER A 301 26.29 -13.41 -28.46
N GLU A 302 26.42 -14.01 -29.65
CA GLU A 302 25.34 -14.82 -30.26
C GLU A 302 25.25 -16.25 -29.70
N ASP A 303 26.08 -16.59 -28.70
CA ASP A 303 26.09 -17.91 -28.08
C ASP A 303 24.98 -18.10 -27.03
N ILE A 304 24.91 -19.29 -26.43
CA ILE A 304 23.89 -19.67 -25.43
C ILE A 304 23.85 -18.73 -24.21
N THR A 305 24.94 -18.02 -23.91
CA THR A 305 25.06 -17.12 -22.76
C THR A 305 24.71 -15.67 -23.07
N GLY A 306 24.61 -15.28 -24.35
CA GLY A 306 24.32 -13.90 -24.76
C GLY A 306 23.04 -13.32 -24.19
N ALA A 307 21.95 -14.11 -24.18
CA ALA A 307 20.67 -13.67 -23.59
C ALA A 307 20.75 -13.49 -22.05
N ILE A 308 21.62 -14.25 -21.38
CA ILE A 308 21.88 -14.13 -19.95
C ILE A 308 22.73 -12.88 -19.70
N ALA A 309 23.78 -12.65 -20.49
CA ALA A 309 24.61 -11.45 -20.42
C ALA A 309 23.76 -10.18 -20.59
N ASP A 310 22.85 -10.16 -21.57
CA ASP A 310 21.93 -9.03 -21.80
C ASP A 310 20.99 -8.79 -20.61
N SER A 311 20.38 -9.85 -20.06
CA SER A 311 19.51 -9.76 -18.88
C SER A 311 20.25 -9.27 -17.62
N VAL A 312 21.50 -9.71 -17.44
CA VAL A 312 22.34 -9.25 -16.33
C VAL A 312 22.77 -7.80 -16.53
N ASN A 313 23.16 -7.40 -17.74
CA ASN A 313 23.47 -6.00 -18.05
C ASN A 313 22.28 -5.07 -17.78
N TYR A 314 21.06 -5.47 -18.17
CA TYR A 314 19.85 -4.73 -17.83
C TYR A 314 19.66 -4.60 -16.31
N THR A 315 19.89 -5.68 -15.56
CA THR A 315 19.80 -5.67 -14.09
C THR A 315 20.87 -4.77 -13.47
N VAL A 316 22.11 -4.80 -13.98
CA VAL A 316 23.22 -3.95 -13.53
C VAL A 316 22.92 -2.48 -13.81
N GLU A 317 22.33 -2.14 -14.96
CA GLU A 317 21.91 -0.77 -15.29
C GLU A 317 20.80 -0.28 -14.35
N GLU A 318 19.79 -1.11 -14.06
CA GLU A 318 18.74 -0.77 -13.09
C GLU A 318 19.29 -0.60 -11.67
N LEU A 319 20.22 -1.46 -11.25
CA LEU A 319 20.92 -1.33 -9.96
C LEU A 319 21.78 -0.05 -9.91
N ARG A 320 22.47 0.29 -11.00
CA ARG A 320 23.27 1.51 -11.12
C ARG A 320 22.39 2.75 -11.00
N SER A 321 21.26 2.77 -11.71
CA SER A 321 20.24 3.82 -11.64
C SER A 321 19.69 3.96 -10.21
N LEU A 322 19.38 2.83 -9.55
CA LEU A 322 18.88 2.81 -8.18
C LEU A 322 19.92 3.33 -7.17
N VAL A 323 21.17 2.87 -7.23
CA VAL A 323 22.26 3.34 -6.37
C VAL A 323 22.55 4.83 -6.59
N SER A 324 22.55 5.29 -7.85
CA SER A 324 22.70 6.71 -8.19
C SER A 324 21.58 7.55 -7.57
N ARG A 325 20.32 7.11 -7.68
CA ARG A 325 19.16 7.78 -7.06
C ARG A 325 19.24 7.78 -5.53
N ILE A 326 19.70 6.68 -4.90
CA ILE A 326 19.89 6.63 -3.45
C ILE A 326 20.97 7.62 -3.02
N ASN A 327 22.11 7.67 -3.70
CA ASN A 327 23.18 8.64 -3.41
C ASN A 327 22.69 10.09 -3.52
N ALA A 328 22.01 10.44 -4.61
CA ALA A 328 21.43 11.77 -4.78
C ALA A 328 20.40 12.10 -3.69
N THR A 329 19.55 11.13 -3.32
CA THR A 329 18.55 11.32 -2.25
C THR A 329 19.20 11.49 -0.88
N ALA A 330 20.22 10.70 -0.56
CA ALA A 330 20.96 10.81 0.69
C ALA A 330 21.67 12.18 0.81
N GLU A 331 22.23 12.69 -0.29
CA GLU A 331 22.85 14.03 -0.34
C GLU A 331 21.82 15.14 -0.13
N MET A 332 20.66 15.06 -0.81
CA MET A 332 19.54 16.01 -0.59
C MET A 332 19.04 15.99 0.86
N VAL A 333 18.92 14.81 1.47
CA VAL A 333 18.52 14.69 2.89
C VAL A 333 19.57 15.31 3.81
N ASN A 334 20.86 15.09 3.54
CA ASN A 334 21.93 15.68 4.35
C ASN A 334 21.96 17.21 4.24
N GLU A 335 21.78 17.77 3.04
CA GLU A 335 21.68 19.22 2.82
C GLU A 335 20.45 19.81 3.54
N ALA A 336 19.28 19.18 3.37
CA ALA A 336 18.05 19.60 4.05
C ALA A 336 18.18 19.52 5.58
N SER A 337 18.81 18.48 6.11
CA SER A 337 19.09 18.34 7.54
C SER A 337 20.06 19.43 8.04
N SER A 338 21.12 19.74 7.27
CA SER A 338 22.03 20.84 7.63
C SER A 338 21.31 22.18 7.69
N GLN A 339 20.46 22.47 6.70
CA GLN A 339 19.64 23.68 6.67
C GLN A 339 18.66 23.73 7.85
N ALA A 340 17.98 22.62 8.13
CA ALA A 340 17.06 22.52 9.25
C ALA A 340 17.78 22.70 10.60
N GLN A 341 19.01 22.20 10.74
CA GLN A 341 19.84 22.39 11.94
C GLN A 341 20.20 23.86 12.16
N MET A 342 20.52 24.61 11.09
CA MET A 342 20.75 26.06 11.18
C MET A 342 19.50 26.81 11.62
N ILE A 343 18.34 26.45 11.05
CA ILE A 343 17.04 27.05 11.42
C ILE A 343 16.73 26.77 12.90
N ALA A 344 16.90 25.52 13.35
CA ALA A 344 16.69 25.15 14.75
C ALA A 344 17.62 25.92 15.70
N SER A 345 18.90 26.08 15.34
CA SER A 345 19.84 26.89 16.13
C SER A 345 19.42 28.35 16.21
N SER A 346 18.97 28.94 15.09
CA SER A 346 18.51 30.33 15.06
C SER A 346 17.24 30.51 15.91
N LEU A 347 16.30 29.56 15.82
CA LEU A 347 15.07 29.57 16.61
C LEU A 347 15.35 29.43 18.12
N GLN A 348 16.36 28.65 18.50
CA GLN A 348 16.79 28.53 19.89
C GLN A 348 17.32 29.87 20.43
N THR A 349 18.23 30.54 19.70
CA THR A 349 18.74 31.86 20.09
C THR A 349 17.61 32.90 20.17
N ALA A 350 16.68 32.89 19.20
CA ALA A 350 15.52 33.78 19.20
C ALA A 350 14.60 33.52 20.42
N SER A 351 14.36 32.25 20.77
CA SER A 351 13.54 31.88 21.93
C SER A 351 14.18 32.32 23.24
N GLU A 352 15.52 32.19 23.37
CA GLU A 352 16.26 32.68 24.54
C GLU A 352 16.23 34.20 24.69
N GLN A 353 16.32 34.93 23.57
CA GLN A 353 16.16 36.38 23.57
C GLN A 353 14.72 36.77 23.95
N GLN A 354 13.72 36.15 23.32
CA GLN A 354 12.32 36.39 23.60
C GLN A 354 11.99 36.12 25.07
N SER A 355 12.53 35.05 25.65
CA SER A 355 12.36 34.73 27.08
C SER A 355 12.88 35.85 28.00
N ARG A 356 14.02 36.47 27.66
CA ARG A 356 14.57 37.63 28.40
C ARG A 356 13.66 38.85 28.28
N GLU A 357 13.25 39.20 27.07
CA GLU A 357 12.36 40.34 26.81
C GLU A 357 11.00 40.18 27.52
N ILE A 358 10.46 38.96 27.55
CA ILE A 358 9.21 38.65 28.28
C ILE A 358 9.39 38.87 29.78
N ARG A 359 10.53 38.45 30.38
CA ARG A 359 10.81 38.68 31.81
C ARG A 359 10.90 40.17 32.13
N ASP A 360 11.66 40.93 31.33
CA ASP A 360 11.80 42.38 31.51
C ASP A 360 10.46 43.12 31.37
N THR A 361 9.65 42.69 30.40
CA THR A 361 8.28 43.20 30.22
C THR A 361 7.41 42.86 31.42
N GLY A 362 7.50 41.62 31.94
CA GLY A 362 6.78 41.17 33.13
C GLY A 362 7.10 42.00 34.36
N GLU A 363 8.38 42.23 34.64
CA GLU A 363 8.81 43.09 35.75
C GLU A 363 8.30 44.53 35.60
N SER A 364 8.30 45.05 34.38
CA SER A 364 7.82 46.40 34.09
C SER A 364 6.31 46.54 34.31
N VAL A 365 5.53 45.50 33.96
CA VAL A 365 4.09 45.45 34.25
C VAL A 365 3.81 45.33 35.74
N LEU A 366 4.61 44.57 36.50
CA LEU A 366 4.47 44.49 37.95
C LEU A 366 4.78 45.83 38.63
N ARG A 367 5.85 46.52 38.20
CA ARG A 367 6.17 47.89 38.66
C ARG A 367 5.04 48.86 38.33
N MET A 368 4.48 48.78 37.13
CA MET A 368 3.32 49.58 36.74
C MET A 368 2.12 49.33 37.66
N ALA A 369 1.82 48.07 38.00
CA ALA A 369 0.74 47.74 38.93
C ALA A 369 0.96 48.32 40.33
N GLN A 370 2.21 48.29 40.84
CA GLN A 370 2.56 48.95 42.10
C GLN A 370 2.38 50.46 42.05
N GLN A 371 2.85 51.12 40.99
CA GLN A 371 2.69 52.57 40.80
C GLN A 371 1.22 52.99 40.70
N ILE A 372 0.38 52.18 40.03
CA ILE A 372 -1.06 52.42 39.97
C ILE A 372 -1.68 52.37 41.38
N ASN A 373 -1.29 51.41 42.22
CA ASN A 373 -1.76 51.36 43.61
C ASN A 373 -1.32 52.59 44.43
N GLU A 374 -0.07 53.04 44.25
CA GLU A 374 0.43 54.24 44.92
C GLU A 374 -0.35 55.50 44.47
N VAL A 375 -0.58 55.64 43.17
CA VAL A 375 -1.40 56.72 42.60
C VAL A 375 -2.83 56.69 43.16
N SER A 376 -3.42 55.50 43.32
CA SER A 376 -4.74 55.34 43.95
C SER A 376 -4.75 55.80 45.41
N ALA A 377 -3.69 55.50 46.18
CA ALA A 377 -3.59 55.94 47.56
C ALA A 377 -3.46 57.47 47.67
N ARG A 378 -2.62 58.09 46.83
CA ARG A 378 -2.46 59.55 46.75
C ARG A 378 -3.74 60.26 46.29
N ALA A 379 -4.50 59.63 45.40
CA ALA A 379 -5.82 60.12 45.00
C ALA A 379 -6.77 60.13 46.21
N ALA A 380 -6.86 59.04 46.97
CA ALA A 380 -7.70 58.98 48.17
C ALA A 380 -7.33 60.06 49.21
N GLU A 381 -6.03 60.32 49.41
CA GLU A 381 -5.56 61.42 50.25
C GLU A 381 -5.99 62.79 49.71
N SER A 382 -5.86 63.01 48.40
CA SER A 382 -6.28 64.25 47.75
C SER A 382 -7.79 64.49 47.88
N ALA A 383 -8.62 63.44 47.81
CA ALA A 383 -10.06 63.55 48.06
C ALA A 383 -10.34 63.99 49.49
N ASN A 384 -9.57 63.50 50.45
CA ASN A 384 -9.70 63.91 51.84
C ASN A 384 -9.34 65.38 52.04
N VAL A 385 -8.25 65.84 51.41
CA VAL A 385 -7.85 67.26 51.41
C VAL A 385 -8.93 68.16 50.77
N ALA A 386 -9.53 67.72 49.66
CA ALA A 386 -10.64 68.42 49.03
C ALA A 386 -11.86 68.54 49.95
N ARG A 387 -12.23 67.45 50.64
CA ARG A 387 -13.32 67.45 51.63
C ARG A 387 -13.03 68.35 52.83
N HIS A 388 -11.80 68.35 53.34
CA HIS A 388 -11.39 69.27 54.40
C HIS A 388 -11.45 70.74 53.94
N SER A 389 -11.04 71.03 52.70
CA SER A 389 -11.12 72.37 52.13
C SER A 389 -12.57 72.85 51.98
N LEU A 390 -13.49 71.94 51.61
CA LEU A 390 -14.92 72.21 51.58
C LEU A 390 -15.46 72.58 52.98
N THR A 391 -15.15 71.77 54.00
CA THR A 391 -15.57 72.05 55.39
C THR A 391 -15.04 73.40 55.87
N ALA A 392 -13.73 73.66 55.68
CA ALA A 392 -13.12 74.93 56.07
C ALA A 392 -13.75 76.13 55.36
N SER A 393 -14.09 75.99 54.08
CA SER A 393 -14.77 77.03 53.31
C SER A 393 -16.20 77.28 53.81
N GLN A 394 -16.93 76.23 54.17
CA GLN A 394 -18.27 76.33 54.76
C GLN A 394 -18.24 77.01 56.14
N GLU A 395 -17.27 76.65 57.00
CA GLU A 395 -17.07 77.29 58.29
C GLU A 395 -16.68 78.76 58.13
N GLY A 396 -15.75 79.06 57.22
CA GLY A 396 -15.38 80.44 56.87
C GLY A 396 -16.57 81.26 56.37
N ALA A 397 -17.40 80.68 55.49
CA ALA A 397 -18.59 81.36 54.97
C ALA A 397 -19.61 81.68 56.07
N ARG A 398 -19.79 80.76 57.04
CA ARG A 398 -20.62 81.01 58.23
C ARG A 398 -20.06 82.14 59.10
N ALA A 399 -18.74 82.15 59.33
CA ALA A 399 -18.08 83.20 60.10
C ALA A 399 -18.25 84.58 59.43
N VAL A 400 -18.09 84.65 58.11
CA VAL A 400 -18.35 85.86 57.32
C VAL A 400 -19.81 86.30 57.40
N HIS A 401 -20.77 85.38 57.25
CA HIS A 401 -22.19 85.72 57.41
C HIS A 401 -22.51 86.29 58.79
N THR A 402 -21.87 85.74 59.84
CA THR A 402 -22.01 86.24 61.21
C THR A 402 -21.41 87.64 61.35
N ALA A 403 -20.25 87.90 60.73
CA ALA A 403 -19.63 89.22 60.70
C ALA A 403 -20.49 90.26 59.96
N ILE A 404 -21.09 89.90 58.83
CA ILE A 404 -22.05 90.73 58.08
C ILE A 404 -23.26 91.09 58.96
N ALA A 405 -23.83 90.11 59.66
CA ALA A 405 -24.93 90.35 60.60
C ALA A 405 -24.51 91.32 61.73
N GLY A 406 -23.30 91.14 62.28
CA GLY A 406 -22.72 92.05 63.27
C GLY A 406 -22.55 93.49 62.75
N MET A 407 -22.05 93.65 61.51
CA MET A 407 -21.91 94.96 60.88
C MET A 407 -23.25 95.66 60.66
N ASN A 408 -24.29 94.92 60.26
CA ASN A 408 -25.64 95.46 60.17
C ASN A 408 -26.16 95.93 61.54
N GLY A 409 -25.90 95.18 62.62
CA GLY A 409 -26.24 95.61 63.98
C GLY A 409 -25.48 96.89 64.40
N ILE A 410 -24.20 97.00 64.07
CA ILE A 410 -23.40 98.22 64.33
C ILE A 410 -23.99 99.41 63.56
N ARG A 411 -24.37 99.22 62.29
CA ARG A 411 -25.00 100.26 61.47
C ARG A 411 -26.29 100.78 62.13
N ASP A 412 -27.14 99.87 62.59
CA ASP A 412 -28.42 100.24 63.22
C ASP A 412 -28.17 101.03 64.52
N HIS A 413 -27.18 100.63 65.34
CA HIS A 413 -26.77 101.38 66.52
C HIS A 413 -26.21 102.78 66.19
N ILE A 414 -25.38 102.90 65.15
CA ILE A 414 -24.85 104.20 64.71
C ILE A 414 -26.01 105.14 64.30
N GLN A 415 -27.00 104.62 63.57
CA GLN A 415 -28.18 105.41 63.17
C GLN A 415 -29.00 105.88 64.38
N GLU A 416 -29.19 105.01 65.37
CA GLU A 416 -29.89 105.38 66.60
C GLU A 416 -29.12 106.45 67.38
N THR A 417 -27.80 106.29 67.52
CA THR A 417 -26.94 107.27 68.19
C THR A 417 -26.92 108.60 67.45
N ALA A 418 -26.83 108.59 66.12
CA ALA A 418 -26.92 109.80 65.29
C ALA A 418 -28.25 110.55 65.52
N LYS A 419 -29.37 109.83 65.60
CA LYS A 419 -30.69 110.43 65.92
C LYS A 419 -30.73 111.05 67.33
N ARG A 420 -30.11 110.41 68.32
CA ARG A 420 -30.00 110.94 69.69
C ARG A 420 -29.15 112.21 69.74
N ILE A 421 -27.99 112.22 69.07
CA ILE A 421 -27.10 113.39 68.98
C ILE A 421 -27.78 114.54 68.24
N LYS A 422 -28.50 114.26 67.14
CA LYS A 422 -29.23 115.28 66.41
C LYS A 422 -30.26 116.00 67.28
N ARG A 423 -31.04 115.24 68.05
CA ARG A 423 -31.97 115.81 69.05
C ARG A 423 -31.26 116.62 70.13
N LEU A 424 -30.08 116.19 70.57
CA LEU A 424 -29.27 116.97 71.52
C LEU A 424 -28.79 118.29 70.89
N GLY A 425 -28.41 118.28 69.62
CA GLY A 425 -28.07 119.48 68.87
C GLY A 425 -29.26 120.45 68.75
N GLU A 426 -30.45 119.93 68.44
CA GLU A 426 -31.70 120.70 68.40
C GLU A 426 -32.03 121.33 69.76
N SER A 427 -32.01 120.54 70.85
CA SER A 427 -32.20 121.08 72.22
C SER A 427 -31.11 122.07 72.64
N SER A 428 -29.86 121.91 72.19
CA SER A 428 -28.79 122.86 72.48
C SER A 428 -28.96 124.17 71.71
N GLN A 429 -29.60 124.13 70.54
CA GLN A 429 -29.98 125.33 69.79
C GLN A 429 -31.09 126.09 70.53
N GLU A 430 -32.14 125.39 70.98
CA GLU A 430 -33.23 125.97 71.78
C GLU A 430 -32.70 126.62 73.07
N ILE A 431 -31.77 125.96 73.77
CA ILE A 431 -31.14 126.55 74.96
C ILE A 431 -30.30 127.78 74.60
N GLY A 432 -29.61 127.76 73.46
CA GLY A 432 -28.87 128.92 72.96
C GLY A 432 -29.75 130.14 72.78
N GLU A 433 -30.93 129.97 72.18
CA GLU A 433 -31.94 131.05 72.00
C GLU A 433 -32.46 131.58 73.34
N ILE A 434 -32.68 130.69 74.32
CA ILE A 434 -33.10 131.09 75.69
C ILE A 434 -31.98 131.89 76.38
N VAL A 435 -30.72 131.46 76.24
CA VAL A 435 -29.57 132.14 76.86
C VAL A 435 -29.36 133.53 76.25
N GLU A 436 -29.56 133.68 74.94
CA GLU A 436 -29.55 134.99 74.26
C GLU A 436 -30.66 135.91 74.81
N LEU A 437 -31.89 135.41 74.93
CA LEU A 437 -33.00 136.15 75.54
C LEU A 437 -32.70 136.56 76.99
N ILE A 438 -32.09 135.68 77.80
CA ILE A 438 -31.70 136.02 79.18
C ILE A 438 -30.63 137.12 79.17
N SER A 439 -29.68 137.08 78.24
CA SER A 439 -28.66 138.12 78.09
C SER A 439 -29.32 139.48 77.84
N ASP A 440 -30.26 139.54 76.90
CA ASP A 440 -31.02 140.75 76.57
C ASP A 440 -31.82 141.26 77.79
N LEU A 441 -32.46 140.37 78.54
CA LEU A 441 -33.20 140.71 79.76
C LEU A 441 -32.27 141.23 80.86
N THR A 442 -31.10 140.64 81.04
CA THR A 442 -30.10 141.11 82.02
C THR A 442 -29.54 142.47 81.64
N GLU A 443 -29.33 142.74 80.35
CA GLU A 443 -28.88 144.04 79.86
C GLU A 443 -29.96 145.11 80.03
N GLN A 444 -31.22 144.81 79.70
CA GLN A 444 -32.36 145.69 80.01
C GLN A 444 -32.49 145.97 81.52
N THR A 445 -32.34 144.94 82.35
CA THR A 445 -32.41 145.08 83.82
C THR A 445 -31.26 145.96 84.34
N ASN A 446 -30.06 145.82 83.78
CA ASN A 446 -28.91 146.66 84.11
C ASN A 446 -29.17 148.13 83.76
N VAL A 447 -29.73 148.41 82.58
CA VAL A 447 -30.12 149.77 82.16
C VAL A 447 -31.23 150.34 83.04
N LEU A 448 -32.24 149.53 83.39
CA LEU A 448 -33.31 149.94 84.31
C LEU A 448 -32.78 150.26 85.72
N ALA A 449 -31.88 149.44 86.24
CA ALA A 449 -31.24 149.63 87.54
C ALA A 449 -30.38 150.90 87.56
N LEU A 450 -29.60 151.14 86.51
CA LEU A 450 -28.82 152.37 86.35
C LEU A 450 -29.72 153.62 86.30
N ASN A 451 -30.80 153.57 85.52
CA ASN A 451 -31.78 154.66 85.45
C ASN A 451 -32.43 154.91 86.82
N ALA A 452 -32.76 153.86 87.58
CA ALA A 452 -33.29 153.97 88.93
C ALA A 452 -32.27 154.55 89.92
N ALA A 453 -30.99 154.17 89.82
CA ALA A 453 -29.92 154.71 90.65
C ALA A 453 -29.70 156.21 90.39
N ILE A 454 -29.71 156.63 89.12
CA ILE A 454 -29.62 158.05 88.72
C ILE A 454 -30.80 158.84 89.28
N GLN A 455 -32.03 158.34 89.13
CA GLN A 455 -33.24 159.00 89.66
C GLN A 455 -33.23 159.06 91.20
N ALA A 456 -32.80 158.00 91.87
CA ALA A 456 -32.68 157.98 93.34
C ALA A 456 -31.60 158.96 93.84
N ALA A 457 -30.45 159.07 93.16
CA ALA A 457 -29.43 160.07 93.46
C ALA A 457 -29.95 161.51 93.26
N SER A 458 -30.80 161.73 92.25
CA SER A 458 -31.43 163.04 91.99
C SER A 458 -32.41 163.49 93.09
N ALA A 459 -33.00 162.55 93.83
CA ALA A 459 -33.94 162.81 94.93
C ALA A 459 -33.25 163.16 96.27
N GLY A 460 -31.91 163.20 96.32
CA GLY A 460 -31.14 163.59 97.51
C GLY A 460 -31.31 162.64 98.70
N GLU A 461 -31.45 163.19 99.92
CA GLU A 461 -31.54 162.40 101.16
C GLU A 461 -32.75 161.46 101.22
N ALA A 462 -33.87 161.80 100.55
CA ALA A 462 -35.06 160.94 100.48
C ALA A 462 -34.85 159.70 99.58
N GLY A 463 -33.89 159.75 98.65
CA GLY A 463 -33.60 158.70 97.68
C GLY A 463 -32.54 157.67 98.11
N ARG A 464 -31.81 157.90 99.22
CA ARG A 464 -30.68 157.03 99.63
C ARG A 464 -31.04 155.54 99.72
N GLY A 465 -32.21 155.20 100.27
CA GLY A 465 -32.66 153.81 100.36
C GLY A 465 -32.93 153.18 98.99
N PHE A 466 -33.42 153.96 98.03
CA PHE A 466 -33.66 153.51 96.66
C PHE A 466 -32.36 153.40 95.86
N THR A 467 -31.36 154.26 96.09
CA THR A 467 -30.04 154.15 95.45
C THR A 467 -29.36 152.83 95.81
N VAL A 468 -29.38 152.43 97.09
CA VAL A 468 -28.78 151.16 97.54
C VAL A 468 -29.47 149.95 96.88
N VAL A 469 -30.79 149.98 96.76
CA VAL A 469 -31.53 148.90 96.06
C VAL A 469 -31.21 148.89 94.57
N ALA A 470 -31.15 150.05 93.92
CA ALA A 470 -30.84 150.15 92.50
C ALA A 470 -29.40 149.67 92.19
N GLU A 471 -28.41 150.03 93.01
CA GLU A 471 -27.04 149.53 92.90
C GLU A 471 -26.95 148.01 93.10
N GLU A 472 -27.71 147.43 94.04
CA GLU A 472 -27.73 145.98 94.24
C GLU A 472 -28.42 145.24 93.08
N VAL A 473 -29.48 145.81 92.49
CA VAL A 473 -30.11 145.27 91.27
C VAL A 473 -29.16 145.36 90.09
N GLN A 474 -28.42 146.47 89.94
CA GLN A 474 -27.40 146.62 88.89
C GLN A 474 -26.31 145.56 89.04
N ARG A 475 -25.76 145.40 90.25
CA ARG A 475 -24.74 144.40 90.57
C ARG A 475 -25.24 142.97 90.32
N LEU A 476 -26.50 142.69 90.61
CA LEU A 476 -27.13 141.40 90.32
C LEU A 476 -27.27 141.19 88.80
N ALA A 477 -27.69 142.21 88.05
CA ALA A 477 -27.80 142.18 86.60
C ALA A 477 -26.44 141.95 85.92
N GLU A 478 -25.38 142.63 86.36
CA GLU A 478 -24.01 142.43 85.89
C GLU A 478 -23.51 141.00 86.16
N ARG A 479 -23.77 140.46 87.37
CA ARG A 479 -23.44 139.07 87.72
C ARG A 479 -24.22 138.05 86.89
N SER A 480 -25.50 138.31 86.65
CA SER A 480 -26.34 137.46 85.81
C SER A 480 -25.87 137.50 84.35
N ALA A 481 -25.53 138.68 83.80
CA ALA A 481 -25.00 138.81 82.45
C ALA A 481 -23.68 138.03 82.27
N GLU A 482 -22.77 138.10 83.24
CA GLU A 482 -21.52 137.33 83.21
C GLU A 482 -21.77 135.81 83.25
N ALA A 483 -22.68 135.35 84.12
CA ALA A 483 -23.06 133.94 84.18
C ALA A 483 -23.71 133.46 82.87
N THR A 484 -24.60 134.26 82.28
CA THR A 484 -25.23 133.99 80.98
C THR A 484 -24.18 133.90 79.86
N ARG A 485 -23.15 134.77 79.88
CA ARG A 485 -22.04 134.73 78.91
C ARG A 485 -21.23 133.43 79.01
N GLN A 486 -20.98 132.96 80.23
CA GLN A 486 -20.31 131.67 80.46
C GLN A 486 -21.17 130.49 79.97
N ILE A 487 -22.48 130.51 80.25
CA ILE A 487 -23.43 129.50 79.76
C ILE A 487 -23.46 129.51 78.22
N ALA A 488 -23.49 130.68 77.58
CA ALA A 488 -23.45 130.80 76.13
C ALA A 488 -22.19 130.15 75.53
N GLY A 489 -21.03 130.34 76.17
CA GLY A 489 -19.78 129.67 75.79
C GLY A 489 -19.88 128.14 75.88
N LEU A 490 -20.47 127.62 76.96
CA LEU A 490 -20.69 126.18 77.14
C LEU A 490 -21.65 125.62 76.08
N ILE A 491 -22.77 126.31 75.81
CA ILE A 491 -23.73 125.89 74.79
C ILE A 491 -23.11 125.89 73.39
N LYS A 492 -22.32 126.91 73.04
CA LYS A 492 -21.60 126.95 71.75
C LYS A 492 -20.61 125.79 71.60
N THR A 493 -19.97 125.40 72.70
CA THR A 493 -19.08 124.23 72.73
C THR A 493 -19.88 122.95 72.50
N ILE A 494 -21.01 122.77 73.19
CA ILE A 494 -21.91 121.62 73.01
C ILE A 494 -22.44 121.53 71.56
N GLN A 495 -22.83 122.67 70.96
CA GLN A 495 -23.27 122.73 69.56
C GLN A 495 -22.17 122.29 68.58
N THR A 496 -20.93 122.75 68.81
CA THR A 496 -19.77 122.37 68.00
C THR A 496 -19.47 120.88 68.15
N ASP A 497 -19.46 120.37 69.38
CA ASP A 497 -19.18 118.96 69.68
C ASP A 497 -20.27 118.03 69.13
N THR A 498 -21.55 118.44 69.18
CA THR A 498 -22.65 117.67 68.58
C THR A 498 -22.55 117.62 67.06
N GLN A 499 -22.20 118.72 66.38
CA GLN A 499 -21.94 118.70 64.92
C GLN A 499 -20.75 117.79 64.57
N ASN A 500 -19.65 117.89 65.31
CA ASN A 500 -18.49 117.01 65.12
C ASN A 500 -18.85 115.54 65.33
N ALA A 501 -19.69 115.24 66.32
CA ALA A 501 -20.15 113.89 66.60
C ALA A 501 -21.07 113.35 65.48
N VAL A 502 -21.95 114.17 64.90
CA VAL A 502 -22.75 113.78 63.72
C VAL A 502 -21.85 113.46 62.53
N ALA A 503 -20.88 114.33 62.21
CA ALA A 503 -19.93 114.08 61.12
C ALA A 503 -19.09 112.82 61.35
N ALA A 504 -18.76 112.49 62.61
CA ALA A 504 -18.11 111.24 62.96
C ALA A 504 -19.02 110.02 62.75
N MET A 505 -20.31 110.12 63.06
CA MET A 505 -21.29 109.05 62.83
C MET A 505 -21.52 108.78 61.34
N GLU A 506 -21.52 109.81 60.49
CA GLU A 506 -21.62 109.64 59.03
C GLU A 506 -20.40 108.90 58.47
N ARG A 507 -19.19 109.29 58.87
CA ARG A 507 -17.95 108.57 58.49
C ARG A 507 -17.96 107.13 58.98
N SER A 508 -18.41 106.87 60.20
CA SER A 508 -18.56 105.51 60.73
C SER A 508 -19.57 104.69 59.93
N THR A 509 -20.68 105.29 59.51
CA THR A 509 -21.68 104.63 58.64
C THR A 509 -21.05 104.19 57.32
N GLN A 510 -20.27 105.07 56.69
CA GLN A 510 -19.57 104.76 55.45
C GLN A 510 -18.55 103.64 55.62
N GLY A 511 -17.81 103.65 56.74
CA GLY A 511 -16.86 102.58 57.09
C GLY A 511 -17.54 101.22 57.29
N VAL A 512 -18.71 101.17 57.94
CA VAL A 512 -19.48 99.93 58.13
C VAL A 512 -20.03 99.40 56.81
N VAL A 513 -20.52 100.27 55.92
CA VAL A 513 -21.01 99.87 54.58
C VAL A 513 -19.88 99.23 53.78
N GLU A 514 -18.70 99.86 53.76
CA GLU A 514 -17.55 99.30 53.05
C GLU A 514 -17.04 97.99 53.69
N GLY A 515 -17.02 97.91 55.02
CA GLY A 515 -16.67 96.68 55.74
C GLY A 515 -17.66 95.53 55.47
N THR A 516 -18.95 95.84 55.34
CA THR A 516 -19.99 94.87 54.96
C THR A 516 -19.77 94.38 53.53
N ARG A 517 -19.47 95.28 52.59
CA ARG A 517 -19.18 94.95 51.19
C ARG A 517 -17.95 94.03 51.06
N LEU A 518 -16.86 94.36 51.74
CA LEU A 518 -15.64 93.54 51.75
C LEU A 518 -15.88 92.14 52.34
N SER A 519 -16.70 92.08 53.40
CA SER A 519 -17.08 90.80 54.01
C SER A 519 -17.93 89.96 53.05
N ASP A 520 -18.88 90.57 52.33
CA ASP A 520 -19.69 89.88 51.32
C ASP A 520 -18.82 89.33 50.17
N ASP A 521 -17.86 90.12 49.67
CA ASP A 521 -16.89 89.69 48.67
C ASP A 521 -16.09 88.46 49.13
N ALA A 522 -15.64 88.45 50.40
CA ALA A 522 -14.96 87.29 51.00
C ALA A 522 -15.88 86.07 51.12
N GLY A 523 -17.16 86.27 51.46
CA GLY A 523 -18.17 85.22 51.53
C GLY A 523 -18.41 84.55 50.17
N ARG A 524 -18.49 85.34 49.09
CA ARG A 524 -18.60 84.83 47.72
C ARG A 524 -17.37 84.02 47.31
N ALA A 525 -16.17 84.49 47.65
CA ALA A 525 -14.93 83.77 47.36
C ALA A 525 -14.88 82.41 48.07
N LEU A 526 -15.28 82.35 49.35
CA LEU A 526 -15.38 81.09 50.09
C LEU A 526 -16.43 80.14 49.50
N GLY A 527 -17.56 80.67 49.03
CA GLY A 527 -18.57 79.89 48.29
C GLY A 527 -18.00 79.23 47.04
N GLU A 528 -17.19 79.97 46.27
CA GLU A 528 -16.52 79.44 45.08
C GLU A 528 -15.47 78.38 45.42
N ILE A 529 -14.67 78.58 46.48
CA ILE A 529 -13.73 77.55 46.97
C ILE A 529 -14.49 76.28 47.36
N GLY A 530 -15.65 76.41 48.01
CA GLY A 530 -16.52 75.27 48.32
C GLY A 530 -16.94 74.51 47.07
N ARG A 531 -17.46 75.21 46.05
CA ARG A 531 -17.87 74.61 44.78
C ARG A 531 -16.73 73.88 44.07
N VAL A 532 -15.55 74.51 43.99
CA VAL A 532 -14.34 73.93 43.38
C VAL A 532 -13.87 72.71 44.18
N SER A 533 -13.92 72.76 45.52
CA SER A 533 -13.54 71.64 46.38
C SER A 533 -14.46 70.43 46.21
N THR A 534 -15.77 70.65 46.07
CA THR A 534 -16.73 69.58 45.74
C THR A 534 -16.43 68.94 44.40
N HIS A 535 -16.22 69.76 43.36
CA HIS A 535 -15.90 69.24 42.02
C HIS A 535 -14.57 68.47 42.00
N LEU A 536 -13.57 68.94 42.76
CA LEU A 536 -12.29 68.25 42.90
C LEU A 536 -12.47 66.88 43.56
N ALA A 537 -13.33 66.76 44.58
CA ALA A 537 -13.62 65.48 45.22
C ALA A 537 -14.29 64.47 44.26
N GLU A 538 -15.23 64.93 43.42
CA GLU A 538 -15.87 64.10 42.39
C GLU A 538 -14.86 63.60 41.35
N LEU A 539 -14.00 64.48 40.82
CA LEU A 539 -12.96 64.12 39.85
C LEU A 539 -11.98 63.08 40.42
N ILE A 540 -11.65 63.18 41.70
CA ILE A 540 -10.74 62.25 42.37
C ILE A 540 -11.40 60.88 42.57
N GLU A 541 -12.71 60.83 42.82
CA GLU A 541 -13.47 59.59 42.89
C GLU A 541 -13.48 58.85 41.54
N ASP A 542 -13.76 59.58 40.45
CA ASP A 542 -13.68 59.04 39.08
C ASP A 542 -12.27 58.57 38.70
N PHE A 543 -11.25 59.34 39.11
CA PHE A 543 -9.86 58.98 38.92
C PHE A 543 -9.50 57.70 39.68
N SER A 544 -9.97 57.54 40.92
CA SER A 544 -9.76 56.35 41.74
C SER A 544 -10.41 55.11 41.10
N ASN A 545 -11.64 55.24 40.60
CA ASN A 545 -12.34 54.18 39.87
C ASN A 545 -11.60 53.76 38.59
N THR A 546 -11.04 54.71 37.85
CA THR A 546 -10.27 54.44 36.63
C THR A 546 -8.93 53.77 36.96
N THR A 547 -8.25 54.24 38.00
CA THR A 547 -6.99 53.67 38.50
C THR A 547 -7.18 52.22 38.96
N SER A 548 -8.27 51.92 39.66
CA SER A 548 -8.63 50.54 40.06
C SER A 548 -8.82 49.60 38.85
N ARG A 549 -9.54 50.05 37.80
CA ARG A 549 -9.67 49.28 36.56
C ARG A 549 -8.33 49.07 35.85
N GLN A 550 -7.44 50.06 35.90
CA GLN A 550 -6.12 49.97 35.31
C GLN A 550 -5.22 48.97 36.07
N ALA A 551 -5.33 48.90 37.40
CA ALA A 551 -4.64 47.89 38.21
C ALA A 551 -5.08 46.46 37.83
N ALA A 552 -6.39 46.24 37.71
CA ALA A 552 -6.94 44.95 37.27
C ALA A 552 -6.47 44.56 35.85
N SER A 553 -6.41 45.55 34.95
CA SER A 553 -5.90 45.35 33.58
C SER A 553 -4.41 44.99 33.59
N ALA A 554 -3.59 45.66 34.39
CA ALA A 554 -2.18 45.33 34.56
C ALA A 554 -1.98 43.91 35.09
N GLY A 555 -2.81 43.46 36.04
CA GLY A 555 -2.82 42.06 36.52
C GLY A 555 -3.12 41.06 35.40
N THR A 556 -4.09 41.38 34.52
CA THR A 556 -4.43 40.54 33.36
C THR A 556 -3.29 40.47 32.33
N VAL A 557 -2.59 41.59 32.12
CA VAL A 557 -1.39 41.64 31.25
C VAL A 557 -0.27 40.80 31.85
N ALA A 558 -0.01 40.91 33.15
CA ALA A 558 1.00 40.09 33.84
C ALA A 558 0.72 38.59 33.68
N GLN A 559 -0.53 38.16 33.85
CA GLN A 559 -0.92 36.77 33.62
C GLN A 559 -0.72 36.33 32.15
N SER A 560 -0.94 37.24 31.20
CA SER A 560 -0.72 36.97 29.78
C SER A 560 0.76 36.81 29.45
N ILE A 561 1.62 37.66 30.03
CA ILE A 561 3.09 37.54 29.93
C ILE A 561 3.55 36.19 30.47
N GLN A 562 3.00 35.75 31.61
CA GLN A 562 3.38 34.46 32.18
C GLN A 562 2.97 33.27 31.30
N ARG A 563 1.82 33.34 30.61
CA ARG A 563 1.44 32.34 29.60
C ARG A 563 2.36 32.36 28.38
N ILE A 564 2.76 33.54 27.90
CA ILE A 564 3.68 33.67 26.77
C ILE A 564 5.06 33.10 27.14
N LEU A 565 5.53 33.33 28.38
CA LEU A 565 6.77 32.75 28.88
C LEU A 565 6.74 31.23 28.79
N LEU A 566 5.65 30.60 29.28
CA LEU A 566 5.48 29.14 29.24
C LEU A 566 5.47 28.59 27.81
N VAL A 567 4.79 29.26 26.88
CA VAL A 567 4.81 28.88 25.46
C VAL A 567 6.21 29.04 24.85
N THR A 568 6.95 30.06 25.25
CA THR A 568 8.32 30.31 24.79
C THR A 568 9.27 29.22 25.29
N GLU A 569 9.16 28.80 26.55
CA GLU A 569 9.91 27.69 27.13
C GLU A 569 9.59 26.37 26.39
N GLN A 570 8.31 26.08 26.16
CA GLN A 570 7.89 24.90 25.39
C GLN A 570 8.38 24.94 23.92
N THR A 571 8.44 26.13 23.32
CA THR A 571 8.98 26.31 21.95
C THR A 571 10.48 26.05 21.92
N SER A 572 11.23 26.51 22.93
CA SER A 572 12.66 26.23 23.07
C SER A 572 12.92 24.73 23.24
N GLU A 573 12.16 24.06 24.11
CA GLU A 573 12.26 22.61 24.29
C GLU A 573 11.96 21.84 22.99
N GLY A 574 10.85 22.18 22.31
CA GLY A 574 10.49 21.56 21.03
C GLY A 574 11.53 21.80 19.93
N THR A 575 12.20 22.96 19.95
CA THR A 575 13.29 23.29 19.02
C THR A 575 14.51 22.41 19.28
N LEU A 576 14.89 22.20 20.55
CA LEU A 576 15.98 21.30 20.93
C LEU A 576 15.69 19.85 20.52
N GLN A 577 14.46 19.37 20.72
CA GLN A 577 14.04 18.04 20.27
C GLN A 577 14.09 17.90 18.74
N THR A 578 13.65 18.94 18.02
CA THR A 578 13.68 18.98 16.55
C THR A 578 15.13 18.93 16.05
N ALA A 579 16.03 19.73 16.65
CA ALA A 579 17.47 19.68 16.35
C ALA A 579 18.07 18.28 16.58
N GLY A 580 17.69 17.60 17.67
CA GLY A 580 18.08 16.22 17.93
C GLY A 580 17.62 15.24 16.84
N SER A 581 16.36 15.37 16.40
CA SER A 581 15.78 14.53 15.35
C SER A 581 16.43 14.77 13.97
N ILE A 582 16.75 16.03 13.67
CA ILE A 582 17.47 16.42 12.44
C ILE A 582 18.89 15.82 12.43
N ARG A 583 19.58 15.82 13.58
CA ARG A 583 20.90 15.19 13.71
C ARG A 583 20.82 13.69 13.41
N GLN A 584 19.82 12.99 13.95
CA GLN A 584 19.59 11.58 13.65
C GLN A 584 19.31 11.33 12.16
N LEU A 585 18.53 12.20 11.49
CA LEU A 585 18.30 12.10 10.05
C LEU A 585 19.57 12.28 9.23
N ALA A 586 20.44 13.22 9.62
CA ALA A 586 21.74 13.41 8.98
C ALA A 586 22.64 12.17 9.15
N GLU A 587 22.67 11.58 10.35
CA GLU A 587 23.41 10.33 10.63
C GLU A 587 22.88 9.18 9.77
N LEU A 588 21.56 8.97 9.71
CA LEU A 588 20.93 7.93 8.87
C LEU A 588 21.19 8.15 7.37
N ALA A 589 21.17 9.39 6.89
CA ALA A 589 21.50 9.70 5.50
C ALA A 589 22.96 9.38 5.18
N GLN A 590 23.87 9.65 6.12
CA GLN A 590 25.29 9.32 5.98
C GLN A 590 25.52 7.80 6.03
N GLU A 591 24.81 7.07 6.89
CA GLU A 591 24.83 5.60 6.94
C GLU A 591 24.28 4.98 5.64
N LEU A 592 23.20 5.53 5.08
CA LEU A 592 22.65 5.10 3.80
C LEU A 592 23.65 5.32 2.67
N LYS A 593 24.26 6.51 2.60
CA LYS A 593 25.32 6.85 1.63
C LYS A 593 26.52 5.89 1.76
N SER A 594 26.96 5.60 2.99
CA SER A 594 28.03 4.65 3.27
C SER A 594 27.65 3.23 2.81
N SER A 595 26.43 2.78 3.07
CA SER A 595 25.95 1.45 2.71
C SER A 595 25.91 1.22 1.20
N VAL A 596 25.60 2.26 0.41
CA VAL A 596 25.62 2.17 -1.06
C VAL A 596 26.98 2.50 -1.69
N SER A 597 27.91 3.09 -0.93
CA SER A 597 29.26 3.45 -1.42
C SER A 597 30.11 2.23 -1.84
N ARG A 598 29.76 1.04 -1.34
CA ARG A 598 30.36 -0.23 -1.78
C ARG A 598 30.07 -0.52 -3.26
N PHE A 599 28.95 -0.03 -3.79
CA PHE A 599 28.58 -0.21 -5.19
C PHE A 599 29.20 0.90 -6.05
N LYS A 600 30.14 0.54 -6.93
CA LYS A 600 30.74 1.50 -7.87
C LYS A 600 29.80 1.71 -9.04
N VAL A 601 29.42 2.96 -9.27
CA VAL A 601 28.46 3.35 -10.31
C VAL A 601 29.02 4.31 -11.36
N ALA A 602 30.30 4.70 -11.22
CA ALA A 602 31.06 5.52 -12.16
C ALA A 602 32.56 5.22 -12.04
#